data_AF-A0A2N5NT83-F1
#
_entry.id   AF-A0A2N5NT83-F1
#
_cell.length_a   1.000
_cell.length_b   1.000
_cell.length_c   1.000
_cell.angle_alpha   90.00
_cell.angle_beta   90.00
_cell.angle_gamma   90.00
#
_symmetry.space_group_name_H-M   'P 1'
#
loop_
_entity.id
_entity.type
_entity.pdbx_description
1 polymer ?
#
loop_
_entity_poly.entity_id
_entity_poly.type
_entity_poly.pdbx_seq_one_letter_code
_entity_poly.pdbx_strand_id
1 'polypeptide(L)'
;MQYHNITKDDMLNGDGLRVVLWVAGCTHGCKECQNPVTWDPNGGLLFDERAKEELFEQLEKSYISGITYSGGDPLYVGNREAITALAKEIREKFPEKTQWLYTGYEWNQIQNEAIIPYLDVVVDGRFEVEQKDTKLHWKGSANQKVIDVQDSLKTGKIVLHDA
;
A
#
# COMPACT_ATOMS: atom_id res chain seq x y z
N MET A 1 -3.67 13.04 -7.00
CA MET A 1 -2.35 12.47 -6.64
C MET A 1 -1.56 12.18 -7.91
N GLN A 2 -0.22 12.15 -7.82
CA GLN A 2 0.66 11.67 -8.89
C GLN A 2 1.05 10.20 -8.64
N TYR A 3 1.43 9.47 -9.69
CA TYR A 3 1.89 8.08 -9.60
C TYR A 3 3.02 7.80 -10.59
N HIS A 4 3.87 6.83 -10.29
CA HIS A 4 4.99 6.42 -11.14
C HIS A 4 4.65 5.23 -12.02
N ASN A 5 3.86 4.28 -11.53
CA ASN A 5 3.57 3.06 -12.26
C ASN A 5 2.33 2.32 -11.72
N ILE A 6 1.73 1.49 -12.58
CA ILE A 6 0.78 0.44 -12.22
C ILE A 6 1.40 -0.89 -12.65
N THR A 7 1.92 -1.66 -11.68
CA THR A 7 2.46 -3.00 -11.97
C THR A 7 1.33 -4.02 -12.02
N LYS A 8 1.38 -4.91 -13.00
CA LYS A 8 0.39 -5.96 -13.26
C LYS A 8 1.00 -7.31 -12.93
N ASP A 9 0.17 -8.25 -12.47
CA ASP A 9 0.57 -9.63 -12.19
C ASP A 9 1.77 -9.73 -11.22
N ASP A 10 1.79 -8.90 -10.16
CA ASP A 10 2.88 -8.83 -9.18
C ASP A 10 2.73 -9.87 -8.07
N MET A 11 3.82 -10.54 -7.70
CA MET A 11 3.87 -11.53 -6.61
C MET A 11 4.77 -11.08 -5.45
N LEU A 12 5.31 -9.86 -5.48
CA LEU A 12 6.34 -9.37 -4.57
C LEU A 12 5.80 -8.42 -3.51
N ASN A 13 4.58 -7.88 -3.70
CA ASN A 13 4.00 -6.84 -2.87
C ASN A 13 2.72 -7.29 -2.14
N GLY A 14 2.61 -8.58 -1.83
CA GLY A 14 1.57 -9.18 -1.01
C GLY A 14 1.06 -10.50 -1.56
N ASP A 15 0.08 -11.08 -0.88
CA ASP A 15 -0.40 -12.42 -1.22
C ASP A 15 -1.12 -12.48 -2.58
N GLY A 16 -0.84 -13.56 -3.31
CA GLY A 16 -1.40 -13.83 -4.62
C GLY A 16 -0.85 -12.94 -5.74
N LEU A 17 -1.51 -12.94 -6.90
CA LEU A 17 -1.16 -12.04 -8.01
C LEU A 17 -1.87 -10.70 -7.81
N ARG A 18 -1.11 -9.62 -7.80
CA ARG A 18 -1.61 -8.30 -7.40
C ARG A 18 -1.41 -7.26 -8.49
N VAL A 19 -2.21 -6.22 -8.41
CA VAL A 19 -1.97 -4.96 -9.11
C VAL A 19 -1.34 -4.00 -8.10
N VAL A 20 -0.22 -3.36 -8.44
CA VAL A 20 0.48 -2.46 -7.51
C VAL A 20 0.42 -1.04 -8.05
N LEU A 21 -0.20 -0.14 -7.28
CA LEU A 21 -0.21 1.29 -7.58
C LEU A 21 0.97 1.96 -6.85
N TRP A 22 1.94 2.45 -7.61
CA TRP A 22 3.11 3.14 -7.09
C TRP A 22 2.88 4.66 -7.10
N VAL A 23 2.41 5.22 -5.99
CA VAL A 23 2.16 6.67 -5.88
C VAL A 23 3.44 7.49 -5.76
N ALA A 24 3.39 8.78 -6.09
CA ALA A 24 4.46 9.73 -5.81
C ALA A 24 4.17 10.52 -4.51
N GLY A 25 5.21 11.09 -3.90
CA GLY A 25 5.16 11.85 -2.66
C GLY A 25 5.51 11.00 -1.44
N CYS A 26 6.62 11.34 -0.78
CA CYS A 26 7.02 10.77 0.51
C CYS A 26 7.97 11.71 1.24
N THR A 27 7.74 11.95 2.53
CA THR A 27 8.58 12.81 3.37
C THR A 27 9.46 12.06 4.35
N HIS A 28 9.38 10.72 4.38
CA HIS A 28 10.15 9.91 5.33
C HIS A 28 11.65 9.88 5.04
N GLY A 29 12.05 10.00 3.77
CA GLY A 29 13.47 10.12 3.39
C GLY A 29 14.37 8.99 3.92
N CYS A 30 13.87 7.75 3.92
CA CYS A 30 14.60 6.61 4.50
C CYS A 30 15.95 6.42 3.80
N LYS A 31 17.01 6.21 4.59
CA LYS A 31 18.34 5.90 4.05
C LYS A 31 18.27 4.59 3.26
N GLU A 32 18.85 4.59 2.06
CA GLU A 32 18.78 3.44 1.12
C GLU A 32 17.34 2.99 0.80
N CYS A 33 16.39 3.93 0.75
CA CYS A 33 15.07 3.64 0.24
C CYS A 33 15.15 2.96 -1.14
N GLN A 34 14.35 1.92 -1.34
CA GLN A 34 14.31 1.17 -2.60
C GLN A 34 13.79 2.01 -3.77
N ASN A 35 12.91 2.99 -3.47
CA ASN A 35 12.22 3.81 -4.47
C ASN A 35 12.40 5.30 -4.17
N PRO A 36 13.63 5.85 -4.13
CA PRO A 36 13.83 7.26 -3.77
C PRO A 36 13.26 8.22 -4.83
N VAL A 37 13.08 7.73 -6.07
CA VAL A 37 12.47 8.49 -7.17
C VAL A 37 11.01 8.87 -6.89
N THR A 38 10.31 8.14 -6.01
CA THR A 38 8.91 8.39 -5.68
C THR A 38 8.72 9.46 -4.60
N TRP A 39 9.79 10.05 -4.07
CA TRP A 39 9.70 11.04 -2.99
C TRP A 39 9.10 12.37 -3.43
N ASP A 40 9.41 12.82 -4.65
CA ASP A 40 8.89 14.08 -5.18
C ASP A 40 7.38 13.96 -5.41
N PRO A 41 6.53 14.73 -4.70
CA PRO A 41 5.09 14.69 -4.90
C PRO A 41 4.64 15.15 -6.29
N ASN A 42 5.50 15.81 -7.05
CA ASN A 42 5.24 16.21 -8.44
C ASN A 42 5.83 15.23 -9.47
N GLY A 43 6.56 14.21 -9.01
CA GLY A 43 7.15 13.18 -9.88
C GLY A 43 6.09 12.30 -10.53
N GLY A 44 6.46 11.61 -11.62
CA GLY A 44 5.57 10.69 -12.31
C GLY A 44 4.48 11.37 -13.15
N LEU A 45 3.32 10.73 -13.23
CA LEU A 45 2.17 11.14 -14.03
C LEU A 45 0.97 11.44 -13.13
N LEU A 46 0.02 12.22 -13.64
CA LEU A 46 -1.27 12.41 -12.99
C LEU A 46 -2.04 11.10 -13.00
N PHE A 47 -2.55 10.69 -11.84
CA PHE A 47 -3.51 9.60 -11.77
C PHE A 47 -4.88 10.14 -12.20
N ASP A 48 -5.14 10.06 -13.49
CA ASP A 48 -6.37 10.51 -14.14
C ASP A 48 -7.36 9.36 -14.36
N GLU A 49 -8.48 9.64 -15.02
CA GLU A 49 -9.52 8.64 -15.30
C GLU A 49 -8.99 7.47 -16.14
N ARG A 50 -8.07 7.71 -17.08
CA ARG A 50 -7.48 6.65 -17.90
C ARG A 50 -6.60 5.72 -17.05
N ALA A 51 -5.80 6.28 -16.14
CA ALA A 51 -5.00 5.47 -15.21
C ALA A 51 -5.89 4.64 -14.28
N LYS A 52 -7.02 5.21 -13.84
CA LYS A 52 -8.03 4.49 -13.04
C LYS A 52 -8.69 3.36 -13.84
N GLU A 53 -9.07 3.61 -15.09
CA GLU A 53 -9.61 2.57 -16.00
C GLU A 53 -8.61 1.42 -16.16
N GLU A 54 -7.34 1.74 -16.44
CA GLU A 54 -6.28 0.73 -16.54
C GLU A 54 -6.15 -0.12 -15.26
N LEU A 55 -6.19 0.52 -14.09
CA LEU A 55 -6.15 -0.17 -12.80
C LEU A 55 -7.35 -1.12 -12.64
N PHE A 56 -8.55 -0.65 -12.97
CA PHE A 56 -9.80 -1.39 -12.79
C PHE A 56 -9.91 -2.56 -13.76
N GLU A 57 -9.45 -2.41 -15.01
CA GLU A 57 -9.35 -3.51 -15.98
C GLU A 57 -8.48 -4.67 -15.45
N GLN A 58 -7.41 -4.36 -14.72
CA GLN A 58 -6.60 -5.41 -14.10
C GLN A 58 -7.32 -6.07 -12.92
N LEU A 59 -8.01 -5.29 -12.09
CA LEU A 59 -8.76 -5.81 -10.94
C LEU A 59 -9.96 -6.67 -11.34
N GLU A 60 -10.54 -6.46 -12.52
CA GLU A 60 -11.63 -7.30 -13.05
C GLU A 60 -11.19 -8.73 -13.35
N LYS A 61 -9.90 -8.97 -13.53
CA LYS A 61 -9.38 -10.31 -13.83
C LYS A 61 -9.59 -11.24 -12.63
N SER A 62 -10.19 -12.40 -12.89
CA SER A 62 -10.53 -13.37 -11.84
C SER A 62 -9.31 -13.90 -11.07
N TYR A 63 -8.17 -14.00 -11.74
CA TYR A 63 -6.92 -14.53 -11.17
C TYR A 63 -6.12 -13.51 -10.35
N ILE A 64 -6.49 -12.23 -10.39
CA ILE A 64 -5.87 -11.18 -9.55
C ILE A 64 -6.47 -11.25 -8.14
N SER A 65 -5.64 -11.36 -7.11
CA SER A 65 -6.08 -11.44 -5.71
C SER A 65 -6.43 -10.07 -5.12
N GLY A 66 -5.88 -8.99 -5.65
CA GLY A 66 -6.24 -7.64 -5.25
C GLY A 66 -5.21 -6.57 -5.58
N ILE A 67 -5.23 -5.48 -4.81
CA ILE A 67 -4.39 -4.29 -5.02
C ILE A 67 -3.40 -4.07 -3.87
N THR A 68 -2.21 -3.55 -4.19
CA THR A 68 -1.29 -2.98 -3.21
C THR A 68 -1.03 -1.51 -3.51
N TYR A 69 -1.22 -0.65 -2.51
CA TYR A 69 -0.80 0.75 -2.52
C TYR A 69 0.64 0.85 -2.02
N SER A 70 1.56 1.32 -2.85
CA SER A 70 2.99 1.45 -2.55
C SER A 70 3.58 2.69 -3.26
N GLY A 71 4.90 2.78 -3.44
CA GLY A 71 5.56 3.90 -4.12
C GLY A 71 6.31 4.80 -3.16
N GLY A 72 5.89 6.05 -3.08
CA GLY A 72 6.31 6.99 -2.05
C GLY A 72 5.68 6.58 -0.73
N ASP A 73 4.69 7.34 -0.29
CA ASP A 73 3.80 6.92 0.80
C ASP A 73 2.34 7.15 0.38
N PRO A 74 1.51 6.10 0.31
CA PRO A 74 0.06 6.21 0.11
C PRO A 74 -0.62 7.13 1.13
N LEU A 75 -0.05 7.25 2.34
CA LEU A 75 -0.50 8.14 3.41
C LEU A 75 0.32 9.43 3.50
N TYR A 76 1.09 9.79 2.46
CA TYR A 76 1.54 11.18 2.30
C TYR A 76 0.33 12.11 2.23
N VAL A 77 0.42 13.30 2.84
CA VAL A 77 -0.72 14.23 3.00
C VAL A 77 -1.42 14.53 1.67
N GLY A 78 -0.69 14.65 0.56
CA GLY A 78 -1.26 14.89 -0.77
C GLY A 78 -1.97 13.67 -1.42
N ASN A 79 -1.83 12.48 -0.84
CA ASN A 79 -2.37 11.22 -1.36
C ASN A 79 -3.56 10.71 -0.56
N ARG A 80 -3.60 10.98 0.76
CA ARG A 80 -4.57 10.37 1.71
C ARG A 80 -6.01 10.38 1.22
N GLU A 81 -6.51 11.55 0.80
CA GLU A 81 -7.90 11.69 0.37
C GLU A 81 -8.19 10.86 -0.88
N ALA A 82 -7.34 10.99 -1.91
CA ALA A 82 -7.51 10.26 -3.17
C ALA A 82 -7.37 8.74 -3.00
N ILE A 83 -6.41 8.29 -2.19
CA ILE A 83 -6.19 6.87 -1.91
C ILE A 83 -7.34 6.29 -1.07
N THR A 84 -7.87 7.05 -0.11
CA THR A 84 -9.06 6.63 0.66
C THR A 84 -10.27 6.48 -0.24
N ALA A 85 -10.53 7.46 -1.12
CA ALA A 85 -11.65 7.40 -2.05
C ALA A 85 -11.54 6.19 -3.01
N LEU A 86 -10.33 5.95 -3.53
CA LEU A 86 -10.04 4.81 -4.40
C LEU A 86 -10.22 3.47 -3.67
N ALA A 87 -9.73 3.35 -2.44
CA ALA A 87 -9.87 2.12 -1.63
C ALA A 87 -11.33 1.79 -1.33
N LYS A 88 -12.14 2.82 -1.04
CA LYS A 88 -13.59 2.69 -0.88
C LYS A 88 -14.25 2.19 -2.16
N GLU A 89 -13.98 2.83 -3.30
CA GLU A 89 -14.56 2.46 -4.59
C GLU A 89 -14.18 1.01 -4.99
N ILE A 90 -12.92 0.63 -4.78
CA ILE A 90 -12.44 -0.73 -5.03
C ILE A 90 -13.16 -1.74 -4.12
N ARG A 91 -13.37 -1.43 -2.83
CA ARG A 91 -14.11 -2.31 -1.92
C ARG A 91 -15.56 -2.50 -2.37
N GLU A 92 -16.20 -1.43 -2.86
CA GLU A 92 -17.58 -1.47 -3.34
C GLU A 92 -17.72 -2.28 -4.64
N LYS A 93 -16.80 -2.10 -5.60
CA LYS A 93 -16.85 -2.78 -6.90
C LYS A 93 -16.31 -4.22 -6.85
N PHE A 94 -15.32 -4.47 -5.99
CA PHE A 94 -14.59 -5.74 -5.92
C PHE A 94 -14.46 -6.25 -4.46
N PRO A 95 -15.57 -6.60 -3.81
CA PRO A 95 -15.58 -6.92 -2.37
C PRO A 95 -14.64 -8.06 -1.96
N GLU A 96 -14.41 -9.01 -2.86
CA GLU A 96 -13.55 -10.19 -2.67
C GLU A 96 -12.05 -9.91 -2.90
N LYS A 97 -11.68 -8.74 -3.45
CA LYS A 97 -10.27 -8.40 -3.72
C LYS A 97 -9.65 -7.79 -2.48
N THR A 98 -8.49 -8.31 -2.09
CA THR A 98 -7.77 -7.79 -0.91
C THR A 98 -7.05 -6.49 -1.21
N GLN A 99 -6.94 -5.60 -0.23
CA GLN A 99 -6.28 -4.29 -0.34
C GLN A 99 -5.14 -4.20 0.66
N TRP A 100 -3.92 -4.04 0.14
CA TRP A 100 -2.69 -3.93 0.93
C TRP A 100 -2.15 -2.50 0.86
N LEU A 101 -1.52 -2.03 1.94
CA LEU A 101 -0.91 -0.70 1.98
C LEU A 101 0.46 -0.74 2.66
N TYR A 102 1.48 -0.24 1.97
CA TYR A 102 2.81 0.00 2.53
C TYR A 102 2.91 1.46 2.97
N THR A 103 3.43 1.72 4.15
CA THR A 103 3.59 3.09 4.65
C THR A 103 4.74 3.22 5.64
N GLY A 104 5.36 4.39 5.70
CA GLY A 104 6.38 4.73 6.68
C GLY A 104 5.82 5.13 8.05
N TYR A 105 4.50 5.28 8.19
CA TYR A 105 3.85 5.50 9.49
C TYR A 105 3.65 4.19 10.24
N GLU A 106 3.74 4.25 11.57
CA GLU A 106 3.44 3.10 12.45
C GLU A 106 1.93 2.96 12.66
N TRP A 107 1.46 1.73 12.90
CA TRP A 107 0.04 1.41 13.12
C TRP A 107 -0.65 2.31 14.15
N ASN A 108 0.01 2.58 15.28
CA ASN A 108 -0.51 3.46 16.34
C ASN A 108 -0.81 4.89 15.86
N GLN A 109 -0.15 5.35 14.80
CA GLN A 109 -0.35 6.66 14.18
C GLN A 109 -1.52 6.67 13.19
N ILE A 110 -1.81 5.54 12.55
CA ILE A 110 -2.72 5.47 11.40
C ILE A 110 -3.99 4.65 11.63
N GLN A 111 -4.10 3.87 12.70
CA GLN A 111 -5.23 2.95 12.95
C GLN A 111 -6.63 3.63 12.95
N ASN A 112 -6.68 4.96 13.07
CA ASN A 112 -7.91 5.75 13.04
C ASN A 112 -8.10 6.53 11.72
N GLU A 113 -7.24 6.33 10.71
CA GLU A 113 -7.37 6.95 9.40
C GLU A 113 -8.58 6.39 8.63
N ALA A 114 -9.22 7.22 7.82
CA ALA A 114 -10.46 6.88 7.13
C ALA A 114 -10.31 5.71 6.13
N ILE A 115 -9.09 5.42 5.67
CA ILE A 115 -8.81 4.30 4.77
C ILE A 115 -8.78 2.94 5.47
N ILE A 116 -8.44 2.90 6.76
CA ILE A 116 -8.18 1.65 7.49
C ILE A 116 -9.32 0.62 7.36
N PRO A 117 -10.61 0.98 7.44
CA PRO A 117 -11.70 0.02 7.29
C PRO A 117 -11.73 -0.71 5.94
N TYR A 118 -11.09 -0.17 4.90
CA TYR A 118 -11.08 -0.77 3.56
C TYR A 118 -9.88 -1.69 3.31
N LEU A 119 -8.87 -1.67 4.18
CA LEU A 119 -7.63 -2.42 4.02
C LEU A 119 -7.72 -3.80 4.67
N ASP A 120 -7.05 -4.78 4.09
CA ASP A 120 -6.90 -6.11 4.67
C ASP A 120 -5.53 -6.27 5.35
N VAL A 121 -4.47 -5.71 4.74
CA VAL A 121 -3.10 -5.79 5.28
C VAL A 121 -2.39 -4.44 5.21
N VAL A 122 -1.67 -4.10 6.28
CA VAL A 122 -0.78 -2.94 6.33
C VAL A 122 0.64 -3.39 6.62
N VAL A 123 1.61 -2.92 5.82
CA VAL A 123 3.03 -2.98 6.15
C VAL A 123 3.44 -1.61 6.70
N ASP A 124 3.64 -1.55 8.01
CA ASP A 124 3.86 -0.30 8.74
C ASP A 124 5.35 0.05 8.93
N GLY A 125 5.59 1.31 9.28
CA GLY A 125 6.88 1.80 9.73
C GLY A 125 7.89 2.11 8.64
N ARG A 126 8.83 3.00 8.96
CA ARG A 126 9.92 3.39 8.06
C ARG A 126 10.85 2.20 7.83
N PHE A 127 11.41 2.13 6.62
CA PHE A 127 12.57 1.28 6.36
C PHE A 127 13.79 1.75 7.16
N GLU A 128 14.39 0.83 7.91
CA GLU A 128 15.63 1.04 8.67
C GLU A 128 16.73 0.14 8.13
N VAL A 129 17.75 0.73 7.49
CA VAL A 129 18.82 -0.02 6.81
C VAL A 129 19.63 -0.88 7.79
N GLU A 130 19.77 -0.44 9.03
CA GLU A 130 20.45 -1.17 10.11
C GLU A 130 19.69 -2.46 10.49
N GLN A 131 18.40 -2.54 10.19
CA GLN A 131 17.55 -3.70 10.44
C GLN A 131 17.15 -4.43 9.15
N LYS A 132 17.81 -4.13 8.03
CA LYS A 132 17.55 -4.75 6.73
C LYS A 132 17.79 -6.26 6.77
N ASP A 133 16.80 -7.03 6.34
CA ASP A 133 16.93 -8.47 6.16
C ASP A 133 16.12 -8.93 4.94
N THR A 134 16.81 -9.49 3.95
CA THR A 134 16.22 -9.94 2.68
C THR A 134 15.42 -11.23 2.80
N LYS A 135 15.43 -11.87 3.97
CA LYS A 135 14.62 -13.07 4.26
C LYS A 135 13.25 -12.73 4.84
N LEU A 136 13.01 -11.46 5.17
CA LEU A 136 11.72 -11.03 5.70
C LEU A 136 10.67 -11.06 4.58
N HIS A 137 9.53 -11.66 4.87
CA HIS A 137 8.39 -11.65 3.96
C HIS A 137 7.69 -10.29 4.04
N TRP A 138 7.44 -9.69 2.86
CA TRP A 138 6.67 -8.45 2.67
C TRP A 138 7.22 -7.17 3.29
N LYS A 139 8.43 -7.17 3.87
CA LYS A 139 9.01 -5.97 4.47
C LYS A 139 10.51 -5.92 4.29
N GLY A 140 11.05 -4.70 4.29
CA GLY A 140 12.47 -4.47 4.04
C GLY A 140 13.32 -4.53 5.32
N SER A 141 12.74 -4.23 6.48
CA SER A 141 13.46 -4.16 7.76
C SER A 141 12.66 -4.73 8.93
N ALA A 142 13.35 -5.24 9.94
CA ALA A 142 12.75 -6.01 11.04
C ALA A 142 11.79 -5.21 11.93
N ASN A 143 11.95 -3.88 12.02
CA ASN A 143 11.08 -2.97 12.76
C ASN A 143 9.65 -2.88 12.22
N GLN A 144 9.49 -3.07 10.90
CA GLN A 144 8.20 -3.01 10.22
C GLN A 144 7.32 -4.19 10.62
N LYS A 145 6.01 -3.99 10.72
CA LYS A 145 5.03 -5.06 10.97
C LYS A 145 4.17 -5.25 9.74
N VAL A 146 3.87 -6.50 9.42
CA VAL A 146 2.84 -6.89 8.45
C VAL A 146 1.61 -7.22 9.28
N ILE A 147 0.57 -6.40 9.17
CA ILE A 147 -0.55 -6.36 10.11
C ILE A 147 -1.81 -6.81 9.41
N ASP A 148 -2.51 -7.79 9.99
CA ASP A 148 -3.88 -8.11 9.61
C ASP A 148 -4.79 -7.01 10.16
N VAL A 149 -5.33 -6.19 9.27
CA VAL A 149 -6.11 -5.00 9.64
C VAL A 149 -7.43 -5.41 10.28
N GLN A 150 -8.12 -6.38 9.69
CA GLN A 150 -9.48 -6.73 10.08
C GLN A 150 -9.51 -7.39 11.46
N ASP A 151 -8.58 -8.30 11.73
CA ASP A 151 -8.46 -8.94 13.05
C ASP A 151 -7.87 -7.98 14.08
N SER A 152 -7.00 -7.05 13.68
CA SER A 152 -6.51 -6.00 14.58
C SER A 152 -7.64 -5.07 15.05
N LEU A 153 -8.53 -4.67 14.13
CA LEU A 153 -9.71 -3.85 14.45
C LEU A 153 -10.70 -4.61 15.36
N LYS A 154 -10.99 -5.87 15.06
CA LYS A 154 -11.92 -6.69 15.87
C LYS A 154 -11.43 -6.90 17.31
N THR A 155 -10.13 -7.13 17.48
CA THR A 155 -9.54 -7.48 18.79
C THR A 155 -9.06 -6.27 19.58
N GLY A 156 -8.90 -5.11 18.93
CA GLY A 156 -8.31 -3.91 19.51
C GLY A 156 -6.82 -4.04 19.84
N LYS A 157 -6.14 -5.04 19.26
CA LYS A 157 -4.71 -5.32 19.44
C LYS A 157 -4.09 -5.58 18.07
N ILE A 158 -2.79 -5.33 17.92
CA ILE A 158 -2.09 -5.67 16.68
C ILE A 158 -2.07 -7.19 16.52
N VAL A 159 -2.67 -7.68 15.44
CA VAL A 159 -2.58 -9.05 14.94
C VAL A 159 -1.65 -9.03 13.72
N LEU A 160 -0.63 -9.86 13.73
CA LEU A 160 0.30 -9.96 12.61
C LEU A 160 -0.31 -10.84 11.51
N HIS A 161 -0.09 -10.44 10.26
CA HIS A 161 -0.46 -11.23 9.09
C HIS A 161 0.56 -12.34 8.90
N ASP A 162 0.16 -13.58 9.16
CA ASP A 162 0.96 -14.78 8.91
C ASP A 162 0.56 -15.36 7.55
N ALA A 163 1.39 -15.13 6.52
CA ALA A 163 1.28 -15.75 5.19
C ALA A 163 2.34 -16.81 4.99
#